data_AF-A0A6F9D9T0-F1
#
_entry.id   AF-A0A6F9D9T0-F1
#
_cell.length_a   1.000
_cell.length_b   1.000
_cell.length_c   1.000
_cell.angle_alpha   90.00
_cell.angle_beta   90.00
_cell.angle_gamma   90.00
#
_symmetry.space_group_name_H-M   'P 1'
#
loop_
_entity.id
_entity.type
_entity.pdbx_description
1 polymer ?
#
loop_
_entity_poly.entity_id
_entity_poly.type
_entity_poly.pdbx_seq_one_letter_code
_entity_poly.pdbx_strand_id
1 'polypeptide(L)'
;MEFKILSSWDGDEVSHSPVEMKLTETSVGLRLAISAPFFDDPAPSGKAGDPMWMLWEYEVVELFFLNSKSGEYLELEYGPHGQHLGLLFKKWRDFWKKNLPLDFSASINRKDNTWSGSALIPWDYLPLGVDKFNAYAIHGCGDERQYEALFHVPKSKFSEPDL
;
A
#
# COMPACT_ATOMS: atom_id res chain seq x y z
N MET A 1 -3.06 14.45 6.47
CA MET A 1 -3.69 14.22 5.17
C MET A 1 -4.53 12.96 5.25
N GLU A 2 -5.71 12.95 4.63
CA GLU A 2 -6.63 11.81 4.63
C GLU A 2 -6.97 11.45 3.18
N PHE A 3 -6.96 10.16 2.87
CA PHE A 3 -7.13 9.62 1.52
C PHE A 3 -8.10 8.45 1.55
N LYS A 4 -8.83 8.26 0.45
CA LYS A 4 -9.76 7.14 0.26
C LYS A 4 -9.59 6.56 -1.12
N ILE A 5 -9.44 5.25 -1.22
CA ILE A 5 -9.50 4.53 -2.49
C ILE A 5 -10.98 4.26 -2.78
N LEU A 6 -11.46 4.80 -3.89
CA LEU A 6 -12.88 4.78 -4.29
C LEU A 6 -13.08 4.18 -5.70
N SER A 7 -11.98 3.81 -6.35
CA SER A 7 -11.99 3.36 -7.74
C SER A 7 -11.05 2.17 -7.91
N SER A 8 -11.45 1.25 -8.78
CA SER A 8 -10.56 0.31 -9.42
C SER A 8 -9.40 1.05 -10.12
N TRP A 9 -8.32 0.33 -10.40
CA TRP A 9 -7.11 0.88 -10.98
C TRP A 9 -7.32 1.57 -12.34
N ASP A 10 -8.37 1.20 -13.09
CA ASP A 10 -8.74 1.74 -14.40
C ASP A 10 -10.00 2.65 -14.37
N GLY A 11 -10.55 2.92 -13.19
CA GLY A 11 -11.48 4.03 -12.95
C GLY A 11 -12.95 3.68 -12.75
N ASP A 12 -13.32 2.40 -12.71
CA ASP A 12 -14.66 1.99 -12.27
C ASP A 12 -14.80 2.15 -10.74
N GLU A 13 -15.98 2.54 -10.25
CA GLU A 13 -16.25 2.71 -8.80
C GLU A 13 -16.21 1.37 -8.06
N VAL A 14 -15.65 1.35 -6.85
CA VAL A 14 -15.63 0.15 -6.00
C VAL A 14 -17.00 -0.10 -5.36
N SER A 15 -17.35 -1.37 -5.16
CA SER A 15 -18.69 -1.77 -4.67
C SER A 15 -18.75 -2.09 -3.17
N HIS A 16 -17.69 -1.76 -2.42
CA HIS A 16 -17.58 -1.96 -0.97
C HIS A 16 -17.16 -0.66 -0.26
N SER A 17 -17.00 -0.73 1.07
CA SER A 17 -16.46 0.40 1.84
C SER A 17 -15.04 0.74 1.37
N PRO A 18 -14.65 2.02 1.32
CA PRO A 18 -13.33 2.40 0.83
C PRO A 18 -12.20 1.95 1.77
N VAL A 19 -11.01 1.77 1.20
CA VAL A 19 -9.77 1.78 1.97
C VAL A 19 -9.44 3.22 2.33
N GLU A 20 -9.35 3.50 3.64
CA GLU A 20 -9.05 4.82 4.17
C GLU A 20 -7.63 4.86 4.75
N MET A 21 -6.88 5.91 4.40
CA MET A 21 -5.52 6.13 4.88
C MET A 21 -5.39 7.54 5.45
N LYS A 22 -4.81 7.63 6.65
CA LYS A 22 -4.48 8.90 7.29
C LYS A 22 -2.99 9.00 7.54
N LEU A 23 -2.36 9.99 6.90
CA LEU A 23 -0.96 10.36 7.12
C LEU A 23 -0.88 11.57 8.04
N THR A 24 -0.16 11.44 9.15
CA THR A 24 0.07 12.50 10.12
C THR A 24 1.57 12.71 10.30
N GLU A 25 2.03 13.94 10.10
CA GLU A 25 3.42 14.30 10.36
C GLU A 25 3.75 14.21 11.85
N THR A 26 4.96 13.74 12.14
CA THR A 26 5.52 13.69 13.49
C THR A 26 6.97 14.18 13.44
N SER A 27 7.59 14.36 14.60
CA SER A 27 9.00 14.76 14.67
C SER A 27 9.97 13.73 14.09
N VAL A 28 9.57 12.46 13.97
CA VAL A 28 10.45 11.34 13.57
C VAL A 28 10.05 10.69 12.24
N GLY A 29 8.90 11.05 11.68
CA GLY A 29 8.42 10.49 10.42
C GLY A 29 6.95 10.80 10.15
N LEU A 30 6.38 10.08 9.18
CA LEU A 30 4.95 10.05 8.91
C LEU A 30 4.30 8.88 9.65
N ARG A 31 3.30 9.16 10.48
CA ARG A 31 2.42 8.12 11.03
C ARG A 31 1.32 7.83 10.02
N LEU A 32 1.24 6.57 9.62
CA LEU A 32 0.16 6.01 8.82
C LEU A 32 -0.85 5.32 9.74
N ALA A 33 -2.14 5.58 9.50
CA ALA A 33 -3.24 4.78 9.98
C ALA A 33 -4.08 4.30 8.77
N ILE A 34 -4.37 3.00 8.72
CA ILE A 34 -5.17 2.35 7.69
C ILE A 34 -6.46 1.85 8.33
N SER A 35 -7.58 2.02 7.64
CA SER A 35 -8.85 1.36 7.92
C SER A 35 -9.40 0.83 6.60
N ALA A 36 -9.59 -0.47 6.48
CA ALA A 36 -9.95 -1.12 5.23
C ALA A 36 -10.97 -2.23 5.45
N PRO A 37 -11.77 -2.60 4.42
CA PRO A 37 -12.44 -3.88 4.40
C PRO A 37 -11.43 -5.01 4.56
N PHE A 38 -11.86 -6.10 5.18
CA PHE A 38 -11.11 -7.34 5.26
C PHE A 38 -11.77 -8.38 4.38
N PHE A 39 -11.08 -8.77 3.32
CA PHE A 39 -11.59 -9.71 2.31
C PHE A 39 -11.35 -11.18 2.70
N ASP A 40 -10.51 -11.41 3.70
CA ASP A 40 -10.17 -12.75 4.23
C ASP A 40 -9.54 -13.64 3.15
N ASP A 41 -8.74 -13.03 2.27
CA ASP A 41 -7.86 -13.74 1.35
C ASP A 41 -6.89 -14.65 2.13
N PRO A 42 -6.30 -15.68 1.48
CA PRO A 42 -5.31 -16.55 2.11
C PRO A 42 -4.21 -15.74 2.80
N ALA A 43 -3.92 -16.06 4.06
CA ALA A 43 -2.90 -15.36 4.80
C ALA A 43 -1.49 -15.67 4.26
N PRO A 44 -0.60 -14.66 4.18
CA PRO A 44 0.79 -14.86 3.81
C PRO A 44 1.55 -15.80 4.76
N SER A 45 2.49 -16.58 4.19
CA SER A 45 3.42 -17.43 4.95
C SER A 45 4.58 -16.60 5.53
N GLY A 46 4.27 -15.73 6.49
CA GLY A 46 5.24 -14.86 7.15
C GLY A 46 4.80 -14.51 8.56
N LYS A 47 5.72 -14.05 9.41
CA LYS A 47 5.38 -13.60 10.76
C LYS A 47 4.87 -12.16 10.74
N ALA A 48 3.83 -11.88 11.52
CA ALA A 48 3.36 -10.52 11.72
C ALA A 48 4.48 -9.62 12.27
N GLY A 49 4.60 -8.41 11.73
CA GLY A 49 5.65 -7.45 12.08
C GLY A 49 6.97 -7.64 11.32
N ASP A 50 7.10 -8.67 10.49
CA ASP A 50 8.32 -8.89 9.69
C ASP A 50 8.10 -8.48 8.22
N PRO A 51 9.16 -8.07 7.51
CA PRO A 51 9.08 -7.79 6.08
C PRO A 51 8.88 -9.08 5.28
N MET A 52 8.03 -9.03 4.24
CA MET A 52 7.74 -10.16 3.37
C MET A 52 7.81 -9.77 1.90
N TRP A 53 8.66 -10.45 1.13
CA TRP A 53 8.73 -10.30 -0.31
C TRP A 53 7.50 -10.89 -1.00
N MET A 54 7.04 -10.28 -2.10
CA MET A 54 5.81 -10.64 -2.82
C MET A 54 4.54 -10.48 -1.96
N LEU A 55 4.48 -9.44 -1.13
CA LEU A 55 3.30 -9.20 -0.31
C LEU A 55 2.10 -8.75 -1.17
N TRP A 56 2.35 -8.10 -2.31
CA TRP A 56 1.39 -7.81 -3.39
C TRP A 56 0.64 -9.02 -3.98
N GLU A 57 1.05 -10.26 -3.67
CA GLU A 57 0.32 -11.49 -4.04
C GLU A 57 -0.83 -11.82 -3.06
N TYR A 58 -0.97 -11.04 -1.97
CA TYR A 58 -1.97 -11.22 -0.90
C TYR A 58 -2.87 -9.99 -0.78
N GLU A 59 -3.84 -10.02 0.14
CA GLU A 59 -4.60 -8.82 0.49
C GLU A 59 -3.63 -7.75 1.06
N VAL A 60 -3.55 -6.59 0.41
CA VAL A 60 -2.53 -5.58 0.69
C VAL A 60 -3.02 -4.16 0.40
N VAL A 61 -2.48 -3.21 1.16
CA VAL A 61 -2.54 -1.77 0.85
C VAL A 61 -1.12 -1.26 0.58
N GLU A 62 -0.96 -0.57 -0.54
CA GLU A 62 0.33 -0.10 -1.04
C GLU A 62 0.37 1.43 -1.08
N LEU A 63 1.50 2.03 -0.72
CA LEU A 63 1.75 3.47 -0.76
C LEU A 63 3.03 3.77 -1.53
N PHE A 64 2.93 4.75 -2.43
CA PHE A 64 4.03 5.18 -3.29
C PHE A 64 4.33 6.66 -3.05
N PHE A 65 5.60 6.97 -2.74
CA PHE A 65 6.10 8.33 -2.59
C PHE A 65 7.20 8.58 -3.60
N LEU A 66 6.94 9.44 -4.59
CA LEU A 66 7.80 9.65 -5.75
C LEU A 66 8.35 11.08 -5.78
N ASN A 67 9.65 11.21 -6.05
CA ASN A 67 10.23 12.44 -6.58
C ASN A 67 10.21 12.38 -8.11
N SER A 68 9.33 13.16 -8.73
CA SER A 68 9.11 13.13 -10.18
C SER A 68 10.28 13.66 -11.01
N LYS A 69 11.21 14.39 -10.40
CA LYS A 69 12.39 14.93 -11.08
C LYS A 69 13.54 13.93 -11.13
N SER A 70 13.78 13.19 -10.04
CA SER A 70 14.84 12.17 -9.99
C SER A 70 14.37 10.81 -10.46
N GLY A 71 13.08 10.50 -10.32
CA GLY A 71 12.51 9.17 -10.53
C GLY A 71 12.67 8.25 -9.32
N GLU A 72 13.28 8.70 -8.23
CA GLU A 72 13.39 7.93 -6.99
C GLU A 72 12.04 7.83 -6.31
N TYR A 73 11.70 6.63 -5.84
CA TYR A 73 10.46 6.42 -5.10
C TYR A 73 10.61 5.40 -3.97
N LEU A 74 9.81 5.61 -2.93
CA LEU A 74 9.59 4.67 -1.85
C LEU A 74 8.25 3.98 -2.10
N GLU A 75 8.25 2.66 -1.98
CA GLU A 75 7.09 1.79 -2.05
C GLU A 75 6.96 1.05 -0.72
N LEU A 76 5.75 1.04 -0.18
CA LEU A 76 5.44 0.44 1.12
C LEU A 76 4.15 -0.36 1.00
N GLU A 77 4.18 -1.59 1.47
CA GLU A 77 3.04 -2.51 1.44
C GLU A 77 2.69 -2.96 2.85
N TYR A 78 1.39 -3.10 3.12
CA TYR A 78 0.85 -3.42 4.43
C TYR A 78 -0.28 -4.45 4.30
N GLY A 79 -0.09 -5.64 4.87
CA GLY A 79 -1.10 -6.69 4.88
C GLY A 79 -1.95 -6.71 6.16
N PRO A 80 -3.19 -7.21 6.12
CA PRO A 80 -4.09 -7.29 7.28
C PRO A 80 -3.54 -8.21 8.38
N HIS A 81 -2.66 -9.15 8.02
CA HIS A 81 -2.01 -10.09 8.93
C HIS A 81 -0.72 -9.54 9.57
N GLY A 82 -0.36 -8.28 9.29
CA GLY A 82 0.74 -7.57 9.95
C GLY A 82 2.10 -7.69 9.26
N GLN A 83 2.22 -8.42 8.15
CA GLN A 83 3.40 -8.39 7.28
C GLN A 83 3.44 -7.05 6.56
N HIS A 84 4.66 -6.61 6.24
CA HIS A 84 4.88 -5.40 5.47
C HIS A 84 5.94 -5.62 4.39
N LEU A 85 6.05 -4.71 3.44
CA LEU A 85 7.21 -4.62 2.57
C LEU A 85 7.61 -3.16 2.42
N GLY A 86 8.90 -2.89 2.32
CA GLY A 86 9.43 -1.56 2.09
C GLY A 86 10.59 -1.61 1.13
N LEU A 87 10.44 -0.92 0.00
CA LEU A 87 11.36 -0.92 -1.12
C LEU A 87 11.73 0.51 -1.48
N LEU A 88 13.01 0.76 -1.74
CA LEU A 88 13.50 2.07 -2.18
C LEU A 88 14.15 1.95 -3.54
N PHE A 89 13.66 2.74 -4.48
CA PHE A 89 14.01 2.70 -5.89
C PHE A 89 14.80 3.93 -6.31
N LYS A 90 15.80 3.71 -7.17
CA LYS A 90 16.55 4.79 -7.85
C LYS A 90 15.76 5.36 -9.03
N LYS A 91 14.98 4.49 -9.66
CA LYS A 91 14.12 4.73 -10.83
C LYS A 91 13.23 3.50 -11.03
N TRP A 92 12.33 3.55 -12.02
CA TRP A 92 11.42 2.45 -12.35
C TRP A 92 12.12 1.09 -12.37
N ARG A 93 11.64 0.19 -11.49
CA ARG A 93 12.10 -1.21 -11.30
C ARG A 93 13.60 -1.39 -10.95
N ASP A 94 14.29 -0.33 -10.52
CA ASP A 94 15.69 -0.36 -10.08
C ASP A 94 15.77 -0.08 -8.57
N PHE A 95 15.39 -1.06 -7.76
CA PHE A 95 15.50 -0.96 -6.30
C PHE A 95 16.93 -1.13 -5.83
N TRP A 96 17.29 -0.39 -4.79
CA TRP A 96 18.61 -0.44 -4.16
C TRP A 96 18.56 -0.74 -2.66
N LYS A 97 17.39 -0.66 -2.05
CA LYS A 97 17.09 -1.24 -0.73
C LYS A 97 15.78 -2.00 -0.81
N LYS A 98 15.73 -3.13 -0.11
CA LYS A 98 14.55 -3.98 0.05
C LYS A 98 14.41 -4.40 1.50
N ASN A 99 13.19 -4.82 1.89
CA ASN A 99 12.87 -5.26 3.24
C ASN A 99 13.23 -4.20 4.29
N LEU A 100 12.94 -2.93 3.99
CA LEU A 100 13.11 -1.87 4.97
C LEU A 100 12.30 -2.20 6.22
N PRO A 101 12.90 -2.18 7.42
CA PRO A 101 12.16 -2.48 8.64
C PRO A 101 11.17 -1.35 8.92
N LEU A 102 9.92 -1.72 9.18
CA LEU A 102 8.84 -0.81 9.56
C LEU A 102 8.28 -1.22 10.93
N ASP A 103 8.02 -0.22 11.77
CA ASP A 103 7.19 -0.41 12.96
C ASP A 103 5.74 -0.44 12.49
N PHE A 104 5.24 -1.63 12.14
CA PHE A 104 3.89 -1.87 11.63
C PHE A 104 3.15 -2.87 12.52
N SER A 105 1.90 -2.54 12.80
CA SER A 105 0.95 -3.44 13.45
C SER A 105 -0.40 -3.40 12.73
N ALA A 106 -1.08 -4.54 12.70
CA ALA A 106 -2.40 -4.68 12.12
C ALA A 106 -3.33 -5.45 13.07
N SER A 107 -4.64 -5.17 12.96
CA SER A 107 -5.68 -5.85 13.72
C SER A 107 -6.89 -6.10 12.82
N ILE A 108 -7.29 -7.36 12.73
CA ILE A 108 -8.47 -7.80 11.99
C ILE A 108 -9.68 -7.83 12.93
N ASN A 109 -10.78 -7.20 12.51
CA ASN A 109 -12.09 -7.31 13.11
C ASN A 109 -13.01 -8.16 12.23
N ARG A 110 -13.08 -9.45 12.54
CA ARG A 110 -13.90 -10.42 11.79
C ARG A 110 -15.41 -10.23 11.97
N LYS A 111 -15.86 -9.49 12.97
CA LYS A 111 -17.29 -9.22 13.16
C LYS A 111 -17.78 -8.20 12.13
N ASP A 112 -16.96 -7.20 11.85
CA ASP A 112 -17.30 -6.09 10.97
C ASP A 112 -16.67 -6.25 9.57
N ASN A 113 -15.95 -7.35 9.30
CA ASN A 113 -15.17 -7.60 8.08
C ASN A 113 -14.28 -6.41 7.71
N THR A 114 -13.52 -5.95 8.69
CA THR A 114 -12.57 -4.83 8.53
C THR A 114 -11.24 -5.18 9.15
N TRP A 115 -10.19 -4.48 8.73
CA TRP A 115 -8.92 -4.45 9.44
C TRP A 115 -8.41 -3.03 9.56
N SER A 116 -7.56 -2.81 10.56
CA SER A 116 -6.86 -1.56 10.76
C SER A 116 -5.37 -1.80 10.87
N GLY A 117 -4.59 -0.84 10.39
CA GLY A 117 -3.13 -0.87 10.41
C GLY A 117 -2.56 0.43 10.96
N SER A 118 -1.43 0.36 11.66
CA SER A 118 -0.65 1.55 12.00
C SER A 118 0.82 1.32 11.74
N ALA A 119 1.44 2.28 11.05
CA ALA A 119 2.87 2.27 10.76
C ALA A 119 3.52 3.63 11.09
N LEU A 120 4.81 3.61 11.45
CA LEU A 120 5.68 4.78 11.39
C LEU A 120 6.62 4.66 10.18
N ILE A 121 6.55 5.63 9.27
CA ILE A 121 7.43 5.76 8.12
C ILE A 121 8.50 6.80 8.48
N PRO A 122 9.77 6.40 8.73
CA PRO A 122 10.82 7.34 9.10
C PRO A 122 11.07 8.39 8.00
N TRP A 123 11.41 9.62 8.38
CA TRP A 123 11.76 10.67 7.42
C TRP A 123 12.89 10.25 6.47
N ASP A 124 13.87 9.51 6.99
CA ASP A 124 15.04 9.04 6.24
C ASP A 124 14.72 7.96 5.18
N TYR A 125 13.49 7.43 5.15
CA TYR A 125 13.06 6.49 4.10
C TYR A 125 12.49 7.21 2.88
N LEU A 126 11.97 8.43 3.05
CA LEU A 126 11.41 9.19 1.93
C LEU A 126 12.53 9.74 1.04
N PRO A 127 12.43 9.60 -0.29
CA PRO A 127 13.30 10.31 -1.21
C PRO A 127 13.29 11.82 -0.93
N LEU A 128 14.42 12.48 -1.10
CA LEU A 128 14.47 13.93 -0.96
C LEU A 128 13.60 14.57 -2.04
N GLY A 129 12.67 15.45 -1.66
CA GLY A 129 11.84 16.18 -2.61
C GLY A 129 10.71 15.37 -3.25
N VAL A 130 10.13 14.40 -2.52
CA VAL A 130 8.86 13.77 -2.90
C VAL A 130 7.82 14.84 -3.24
N ASP A 131 7.23 14.72 -4.43
CA ASP A 131 6.24 15.65 -4.98
C ASP A 131 5.02 14.93 -5.57
N LYS A 132 5.03 13.59 -5.58
CA LYS A 132 3.93 12.74 -6.04
C LYS A 132 3.64 11.64 -5.02
N PHE A 133 2.36 11.32 -4.91
CA PHE A 133 1.85 10.27 -4.04
C PHE A 133 0.77 9.47 -4.77
N ASN A 134 0.76 8.16 -4.60
CA ASN A 134 -0.37 7.30 -4.97
C ASN A 134 -0.49 6.17 -3.95
N ALA A 135 -1.62 5.48 -3.98
CA ALA A 135 -1.85 4.31 -3.16
C ALA A 135 -2.74 3.32 -3.89
N TYR A 136 -2.57 2.05 -3.59
CA TYR A 136 -3.31 0.94 -4.18
C TYR A 136 -3.86 0.02 -3.09
N ALA A 137 -4.94 -0.69 -3.42
CA ALA A 137 -5.42 -1.81 -2.64
C ALA A 137 -5.59 -3.00 -3.57
N ILE A 138 -5.13 -4.16 -3.13
CA ILE A 138 -5.19 -5.41 -3.89
C ILE A 138 -5.82 -6.46 -3.00
N HIS A 139 -6.81 -7.18 -3.53
CA HIS A 139 -7.53 -8.25 -2.83
C HIS A 139 -8.13 -9.24 -3.83
N GLY A 140 -8.73 -10.32 -3.36
CA GLY A 140 -9.21 -11.43 -4.17
C GLY A 140 -8.09 -12.37 -4.59
N CYS A 141 -8.43 -13.49 -5.24
CA CYS A 141 -7.48 -14.54 -5.60
C CYS A 141 -7.65 -15.02 -7.05
N GLY A 142 -6.55 -15.39 -7.71
CA GLY A 142 -6.58 -15.93 -9.07
C GLY A 142 -7.29 -14.99 -10.04
N ASP A 143 -8.30 -15.50 -10.76
CA ASP A 143 -9.06 -14.72 -11.74
C ASP A 143 -9.98 -13.67 -11.10
N GLU A 144 -10.19 -13.72 -9.78
CA GLU A 144 -11.02 -12.76 -9.03
C GLU A 144 -10.19 -11.62 -8.42
N ARG A 145 -8.88 -11.55 -8.72
CA ARG A 145 -7.99 -10.51 -8.22
C ARG A 145 -8.47 -9.12 -8.62
N GLN A 146 -8.62 -8.24 -7.63
CA GLN A 146 -9.03 -6.86 -7.79
C GLN A 146 -7.83 -5.94 -7.54
N TYR A 147 -7.79 -4.86 -8.30
CA TYR A 147 -6.79 -3.80 -8.15
C TYR A 147 -7.50 -2.47 -8.10
N GLU A 148 -7.20 -1.70 -7.07
CA GLU A 148 -7.82 -0.41 -6.80
C GLU A 148 -6.76 0.65 -6.61
N ALA A 149 -7.10 1.91 -6.93
CA ALA A 149 -6.14 3.01 -6.88
C ALA A 149 -6.75 4.29 -6.33
N LEU A 150 -5.97 5.02 -5.53
CA LEU A 150 -6.31 6.37 -5.09
C LEU A 150 -6.38 7.34 -6.28
N PHE A 151 -5.38 7.27 -7.17
CA PHE A 151 -5.38 7.95 -8.45
C PHE A 151 -5.27 6.90 -9.56
N HIS A 152 -6.42 6.54 -10.13
CA HIS A 152 -6.54 5.55 -11.19
C HIS A 152 -5.99 6.07 -12.53
N VAL A 153 -5.64 5.15 -13.43
CA VAL A 153 -5.32 5.50 -14.81
C VAL A 153 -6.60 5.67 -15.64
N PRO A 154 -6.56 6.39 -16.77
CA PRO A 154 -7.68 6.40 -17.69
C PRO A 154 -7.94 4.99 -18.26
N LYS A 155 -9.22 4.63 -18.34
CA LYS A 155 -9.68 3.35 -18.90
C LYS A 155 -9.09 3.08 -20.29
N SER A 156 -8.76 1.82 -20.55
CA SER A 156 -8.21 1.33 -21.83
C SER A 156 -6.84 1.90 -22.23
N LYS A 157 -6.16 2.63 -21.35
CA LYS A 157 -4.80 3.11 -21.61
C LYS A 157 -3.74 2.02 -21.44
N PHE A 158 -3.99 1.08 -20.54
CA PHE A 158 -3.13 -0.06 -20.23
C PHE A 158 -3.98 -1.33 -20.14
N SER A 159 -3.37 -2.48 -20.41
CA SER A 159 -4.03 -3.79 -20.35
C SER A 159 -4.04 -4.40 -18.94
N GLU A 160 -3.12 -3.96 -18.09
CA GLU A 160 -2.92 -4.46 -16.73
C GLU A 160 -2.35 -3.35 -15.84
N PRO A 161 -2.58 -3.41 -14.51
CA PRO A 161 -1.89 -2.54 -13.57
C PRO A 161 -0.38 -2.84 -13.58
N ASP A 162 0.45 -1.79 -13.45
CA ASP A 162 1.90 -1.96 -13.27
C ASP A 162 2.16 -2.25 -11.78
N LEU A 163 2.37 -3.54 -11.47
CA LEU A 163 2.82 -4.05 -10.17
C LEU A 163 4.35 -4.02 -10.09
#